data_AF-A0A8T2LTN2-F1
#
_entry.id   AF-A0A8T2LTN2-F1
#
_cell.length_a   1.000
_cell.length_b   1.000
_cell.length_c   1.000
_cell.angle_alpha   90.00
_cell.angle_beta   90.00
_cell.angle_gamma   90.00
#
_symmetry.space_group_name_H-M   'P 1'
#
loop_
_entity.id
_entity.type
_entity.pdbx_description
1 polymer ?
#
loop_
_entity_poly.entity_id
_entity_poly.type
_entity_poly.pdbx_seq_one_letter_code
_entity_poly.pdbx_strand_id
1 'polypeptide(L)'
;MPATQSESTGTGPPRLYVLFRFYDPEVIAVLTILVGLFQVILAFPAYYLSIDVTFLYWCPICVGAMHVTGGSLAFVCERSPSKKMLKNCLYSTLCGLFLGFCAIILYGFSANSILSLETCTPQDLQRSSECPRDAFVDFFRHYVLLMGIYAVAAIFLQSFLSISAIKALRLN
;
A
#
# COMPACT_ATOMS: atom_id res chain seq x y z
N MET A 1 49.67 -36.65 -4.13
CA MET A 1 49.56 -35.69 -3.02
C MET A 1 48.37 -34.80 -3.31
N PRO A 2 47.26 -34.88 -2.55
CA PRO A 2 46.11 -34.01 -2.76
C PRO A 2 46.36 -32.66 -2.08
N ALA A 3 46.13 -31.56 -2.80
CA ALA A 3 46.19 -30.21 -2.26
C ALA A 3 44.78 -29.78 -1.82
N THR A 4 44.61 -29.62 -0.51
CA THR A 4 43.50 -28.93 0.15
C THR A 4 43.68 -27.41 -0.02
N GLN A 5 42.63 -26.69 -0.45
CA GLN A 5 42.43 -25.25 -0.23
C GLN A 5 40.96 -24.95 -0.60
N SER A 6 40.06 -24.94 0.38
CA SER A 6 39.70 -23.83 1.29
C SER A 6 38.49 -23.06 0.77
N GLU A 7 37.40 -23.19 1.51
CA GLU A 7 36.13 -22.46 1.38
C GLU A 7 36.36 -20.97 1.12
N SER A 8 35.79 -20.47 0.02
CA SER A 8 35.50 -19.04 -0.13
C SER A 8 34.01 -18.83 0.08
N THR A 9 33.61 -18.81 1.35
CA THR A 9 32.36 -18.19 1.78
C THR A 9 32.47 -16.69 1.51
N GLY A 10 32.12 -16.31 0.27
CA GLY A 10 32.13 -14.94 -0.20
C GLY A 10 31.20 -14.07 0.65
N THR A 11 31.83 -13.24 1.49
CA THR A 11 31.25 -12.13 2.24
C THR A 11 30.79 -11.04 1.27
N GLY A 12 29.64 -11.25 0.62
CA GLY A 12 28.91 -10.19 -0.05
C GLY A 12 28.13 -9.34 0.95
N PRO A 13 27.94 -8.03 0.71
CA PRO A 13 27.13 -7.19 1.57
C PRO A 13 25.68 -7.73 1.66
N PRO A 14 24.98 -7.49 2.78
CA PRO A 14 23.69 -8.12 3.08
C PRO A 14 22.55 -7.57 2.23
N ARG A 15 22.51 -8.00 0.97
CA ARG A 15 21.50 -7.60 0.00
C ARG A 15 20.17 -8.29 0.31
N LEU A 16 19.07 -7.63 -0.03
CA LEU A 16 17.72 -8.08 0.27
C LEU A 16 17.20 -9.09 -0.80
N TYR A 17 18.02 -9.30 -1.87
CA TYR A 17 17.91 -10.34 -2.91
C TYR A 17 17.81 -11.80 -2.48
N VAL A 18 18.14 -12.17 -1.23
CA VAL A 18 18.32 -13.59 -0.88
C VAL A 18 17.00 -14.39 -0.94
N LEU A 19 15.85 -13.73 -1.05
CA LEU A 19 14.56 -14.39 -0.89
C LEU A 19 13.91 -14.99 -2.14
N PHE A 20 14.03 -14.34 -3.29
CA PHE A 20 13.27 -14.75 -4.46
C PHE A 20 14.14 -14.72 -5.71
N ARG A 21 14.68 -15.88 -6.07
CA ARG A 21 15.24 -16.14 -7.41
C ARG A 21 14.28 -15.79 -8.55
N PHE A 22 12.99 -15.56 -8.24
CA PHE A 22 11.91 -15.28 -9.18
C PHE A 22 11.48 -13.81 -9.25
N TYR A 23 11.88 -12.93 -8.33
CA TYR A 23 11.41 -11.53 -8.29
C TYR A 23 12.54 -10.55 -7.96
N ASP A 24 12.62 -9.47 -8.74
CA ASP A 24 13.58 -8.39 -8.51
C ASP A 24 13.07 -7.47 -7.38
N PRO A 25 13.76 -7.39 -6.23
CA PRO A 25 13.35 -6.58 -5.10
C PRO A 25 13.34 -5.07 -5.42
N GLU A 26 14.14 -4.60 -6.38
CA GLU A 26 14.08 -3.21 -6.84
C GLU A 26 12.74 -2.91 -7.51
N VAL A 27 12.23 -3.85 -8.31
CA VAL A 27 10.92 -3.71 -8.97
C VAL A 27 9.81 -3.67 -7.94
N ILE A 28 9.84 -4.53 -6.92
CA ILE A 28 8.85 -4.51 -5.83
C ILE A 28 8.89 -3.18 -5.08
N ALA A 29 10.08 -2.64 -4.80
CA ALA A 29 10.25 -1.35 -4.16
C ALA A 29 9.65 -0.21 -5.01
N VAL A 30 9.94 -0.19 -6.32
CA VAL A 30 9.38 0.80 -7.26
C VAL A 30 7.86 0.68 -7.37
N LEU A 31 7.32 -0.53 -7.49
CA LEU A 31 5.87 -0.77 -7.50
C LEU A 31 5.20 -0.27 -6.20
N THR A 32 5.85 -0.47 -5.06
CA THR A 32 5.37 0.02 -3.77
C THR A 32 5.32 1.55 -3.73
N ILE A 33 6.33 2.22 -4.29
CA ILE A 33 6.36 3.68 -4.41
C ILE A 33 5.21 4.16 -5.32
N LEU A 34 5.05 3.54 -6.49
CA LEU A 34 4.00 3.92 -7.43
C LEU A 34 2.60 3.75 -6.83
N VAL A 35 2.33 2.62 -6.19
CA VAL A 35 1.05 2.38 -5.50
C VAL A 35 0.81 3.42 -4.40
N GLY A 36 1.84 3.77 -3.63
CA GLY A 36 1.75 4.83 -2.63
C GLY A 36 1.43 6.20 -3.24
N LEU A 37 2.09 6.57 -4.33
CA LEU A 37 1.80 7.81 -5.06
C LEU A 37 0.38 7.84 -5.63
N PHE A 38 -0.10 6.73 -6.20
CA PHE A 38 -1.48 6.63 -6.67
C PHE A 38 -2.49 6.82 -5.54
N GLN A 39 -2.24 6.27 -4.34
CA GLN A 39 -3.10 6.52 -3.18
C GLN A 39 -3.13 8.01 -2.79
N VAL A 40 -1.99 8.69 -2.79
CA VAL A 40 -1.93 10.13 -2.50
C VAL A 40 -2.69 10.93 -3.57
N ILE A 41 -2.55 10.58 -4.85
CA ILE A 41 -3.28 11.24 -5.94
C ILE A 41 -4.77 11.04 -5.79
N LEU A 42 -5.22 9.83 -5.45
CA LEU A 42 -6.63 9.54 -5.22
C LEU A 42 -7.18 10.31 -4.01
N ALA A 43 -6.38 10.71 -3.03
CA ALA A 43 -6.88 11.57 -1.95
C ALA A 43 -7.49 12.90 -2.45
N PHE A 44 -7.07 13.41 -3.61
CA PHE A 44 -7.60 14.63 -4.19
C PHE A 44 -9.09 14.52 -4.58
N PRO A 45 -9.53 13.57 -5.43
CA PRO A 45 -10.95 13.35 -5.66
C PRO A 45 -11.71 12.99 -4.39
N ALA A 46 -11.13 12.25 -3.44
CA ALA A 46 -11.79 12.01 -2.14
C ALA A 46 -12.13 13.31 -1.39
N TYR A 47 -11.25 14.32 -1.44
CA TYR A 47 -11.51 15.62 -0.81
C TYR A 47 -12.77 16.31 -1.35
N TYR A 48 -13.02 16.21 -2.67
CA TYR A 48 -14.20 16.81 -3.29
C TYR A 48 -15.47 15.97 -3.13
N LEU A 49 -15.34 14.65 -3.06
CA LEU A 49 -16.48 13.72 -2.97
C LEU A 49 -17.04 13.58 -1.57
N SER A 50 -16.26 13.91 -0.55
CA SER A 50 -16.55 13.57 0.85
C SER A 50 -16.33 14.81 1.73
N ILE A 51 -17.24 15.79 1.61
CA ILE A 51 -17.25 16.96 2.50
C ILE A 51 -17.58 16.53 3.95
N ASP A 52 -18.39 15.48 4.14
CA ASP A 52 -18.83 15.01 5.46
C ASP A 52 -17.89 14.00 6.13
N VAL A 53 -17.01 13.31 5.40
CA VAL A 53 -16.15 12.26 5.97
C VAL A 53 -14.67 12.66 5.84
N THR A 54 -14.23 13.54 6.74
CA THR A 54 -12.84 14.05 6.81
C THR A 54 -11.78 12.95 6.81
N PHE A 55 -12.11 11.75 7.29
CA PHE A 55 -11.20 10.60 7.31
C PHE A 55 -10.90 10.01 5.92
N LEU A 56 -11.79 10.21 4.93
CA LEU A 56 -11.68 9.63 3.59
C LEU A 56 -10.57 10.27 2.74
N TYR A 57 -10.15 11.51 3.04
CA TYR A 57 -9.01 12.14 2.37
C TYR A 57 -7.70 12.01 3.16
N TRP A 58 -7.72 12.10 4.50
CA TRP A 58 -6.50 11.95 5.30
C TRP A 58 -5.93 10.53 5.27
N CYS A 59 -6.81 9.52 5.32
CA CYS A 59 -6.39 8.13 5.33
C CYS A 59 -5.50 7.77 4.12
N PRO A 60 -5.92 7.99 2.86
CA PRO A 60 -5.09 7.67 1.71
C PRO A 60 -3.79 8.49 1.61
N ILE A 61 -3.77 9.73 2.13
CA ILE A 61 -2.54 10.53 2.20
C ILE A 61 -1.54 9.85 3.14
N CYS A 62 -1.97 9.54 4.37
CA CYS A 62 -1.10 8.92 5.37
C CYS A 62 -0.61 7.54 4.92
N VAL A 63 -1.52 6.72 4.40
CA VAL A 63 -1.21 5.37 3.92
C VAL A 63 -0.29 5.43 2.71
N GLY A 64 -0.59 6.29 1.74
CA GLY A 64 0.22 6.49 0.55
C GLY A 64 1.63 7.00 0.87
N ALA A 65 1.77 7.98 1.76
CA ALA A 65 3.07 8.49 2.21
C ALA A 65 3.92 7.41 2.89
N MET A 66 3.30 6.56 3.71
CA MET A 66 3.99 5.45 4.37
C MET A 66 4.42 4.37 3.38
N HIS A 67 3.63 4.11 2.34
CA HIS A 67 4.03 3.20 1.27
C HIS A 67 5.19 3.75 0.44
N VAL A 68 5.17 5.04 0.07
CA VAL A 68 6.29 5.71 -0.61
C VAL A 68 7.56 5.64 0.25
N THR A 69 7.44 5.89 1.55
CA THR A 69 8.58 5.83 2.48
C THR A 69 9.12 4.40 2.58
N GLY A 70 8.26 3.41 2.76
CA GLY A 70 8.66 2.00 2.84
C GLY A 70 9.31 1.48 1.56
N GLY A 71 8.75 1.80 0.39
CA GLY A 71 9.34 1.45 -0.90
C GLY A 71 10.67 2.14 -1.16
N SER A 72 10.80 3.43 -0.79
CA SER A 72 12.06 4.17 -0.91
C SER A 72 13.16 3.58 -0.03
N LEU A 73 12.83 3.23 1.22
CA LEU A 73 13.76 2.57 2.12
C LEU A 73 14.19 1.20 1.59
N ALA A 74 13.25 0.42 1.04
CA ALA A 74 13.57 -0.87 0.43
C ALA A 74 14.53 -0.72 -0.76
N PHE A 75 14.29 0.26 -1.63
CA PHE A 75 15.15 0.56 -2.78
C PHE A 75 16.59 0.96 -2.34
N VAL A 76 16.69 1.81 -1.32
CA VAL A 76 18.00 2.21 -0.76
C VAL A 76 18.70 1.03 -0.08
N CYS A 77 17.95 0.16 0.62
CA CYS A 77 18.50 -1.03 1.26
C CYS A 77 19.12 -2.00 0.25
N GLU A 78 18.58 -2.12 -0.96
CA GLU A 78 19.19 -2.96 -2.00
C GLU A 78 20.53 -2.40 -2.49
N ARG A 79 20.61 -1.09 -2.69
CA ARG A 79 21.84 -0.46 -3.20
C ARG A 79 22.96 -0.35 -2.17
N SER A 80 22.62 -0.08 -0.91
CA SER A 80 23.58 0.12 0.18
C SER A 80 23.07 -0.49 1.48
N PRO A 81 23.14 -1.82 1.62
CA PRO A 81 22.58 -2.49 2.78
C PRO A 81 23.40 -2.25 4.05
N SER A 82 22.72 -1.86 5.13
CA SER A 82 23.28 -1.83 6.48
C SER A 82 22.28 -2.38 7.49
N LYS A 83 22.74 -2.99 8.58
CA LYS A 83 21.85 -3.57 9.61
C LYS A 83 20.86 -2.53 10.19
N LYS A 84 21.29 -1.27 10.32
CA LYS A 84 20.43 -0.16 10.78
C LYS A 84 19.35 0.18 9.74
N MET A 85 19.72 0.30 8.46
CA MET A 85 18.77 0.57 7.38
C MET A 85 17.76 -0.57 7.22
N LEU A 86 18.20 -1.82 7.34
CA LEU A 86 17.33 -2.99 7.23
C LEU A 86 16.29 -3.07 8.36
N LYS A 87 16.67 -2.72 9.60
CA LYS A 87 15.72 -2.57 10.71
C LYS A 87 14.70 -1.46 10.43
N ASN A 88 15.17 -0.29 9.98
CA ASN A 88 14.27 0.83 9.66
C ASN A 88 13.31 0.48 8.51
N CYS A 89 13.80 -0.22 7.49
CA CYS A 89 12.98 -0.75 6.41
C CYS A 89 11.90 -1.68 6.97
N LEU A 90 12.26 -2.64 7.82
CA LEU A 90 11.30 -3.55 8.44
C LEU A 90 10.25 -2.82 9.29
N TYR A 91 10.66 -1.86 10.13
CA TYR A 91 9.71 -1.08 10.93
C TYR A 91 8.78 -0.25 10.04
N SER A 92 9.32 0.38 8.99
CA SER A 92 8.53 1.16 8.04
C SER A 92 7.53 0.29 7.29
N THR A 93 7.93 -0.91 6.86
CA THR A 93 7.06 -1.81 6.10
C THR A 93 5.97 -2.41 6.99
N LEU A 94 6.29 -2.76 8.25
CA LEU A 94 5.30 -3.19 9.24
C LEU A 94 4.29 -2.08 9.59
N CYS A 95 4.76 -0.84 9.73
CA CYS A 95 3.88 0.30 9.96
C CYS A 95 2.97 0.56 8.75
N GLY A 96 3.52 0.46 7.53
CA GLY A 96 2.74 0.51 6.29
C GLY A 96 1.67 -0.57 6.21
N LEU A 97 2.00 -1.81 6.58
CA LEU A 97 1.03 -2.92 6.66
C LEU A 97 -0.11 -2.61 7.62
N PHE A 98 0.21 -2.18 8.84
CA PHE A 98 -0.79 -1.83 9.84
C PHE A 98 -1.75 -0.75 9.34
N LEU A 99 -1.20 0.33 8.77
CA LEU A 99 -2.00 1.40 8.18
C LEU A 99 -2.83 0.94 6.99
N GLY A 100 -2.29 0.04 6.14
CA GLY A 100 -3.03 -0.58 5.04
C GLY A 100 -4.25 -1.37 5.54
N PHE A 101 -4.11 -2.16 6.60
CA PHE A 101 -5.24 -2.88 7.20
C PHE A 101 -6.30 -1.94 7.76
N CYS A 102 -5.88 -0.88 8.47
CA CYS A 102 -6.79 0.15 8.94
C CYS A 102 -7.54 0.82 7.77
N ALA A 103 -6.84 1.10 6.67
CA ALA A 103 -7.43 1.71 5.47
C ALA A 103 -8.51 0.81 4.85
N ILE A 104 -8.26 -0.51 4.73
CA ILE A 104 -9.26 -1.45 4.21
C ILE A 104 -10.53 -1.44 5.07
N ILE A 105 -10.39 -1.44 6.39
CA ILE A 105 -11.53 -1.39 7.31
C ILE A 105 -12.32 -0.09 7.13
N LEU A 106 -11.61 1.05 7.04
CA LEU A 106 -12.22 2.36 6.84
C LEU A 106 -12.93 2.49 5.49
N TYR A 107 -12.34 1.96 4.42
CA TYR A 107 -12.97 1.93 3.09
C TYR A 107 -14.20 1.02 3.08
N GLY A 108 -14.14 -0.15 3.74
CA GLY A 108 -15.30 -1.03 3.90
C GLY A 108 -16.42 -0.39 4.70
N PHE A 109 -16.10 0.30 5.79
CA PHE A 109 -17.07 1.07 6.57
C PHE A 109 -17.71 2.18 5.72
N SER A 110 -16.89 2.94 4.99
CA SER A 110 -17.36 4.04 4.13
C SER A 110 -18.29 3.56 3.02
N ALA A 111 -17.99 2.40 2.41
CA ALA A 111 -18.86 1.78 1.41
C ALA A 111 -20.22 1.39 2.00
N ASN A 112 -20.23 0.82 3.21
CA ASN A 112 -21.45 0.40 3.91
C ASN A 112 -22.28 1.59 4.42
N SER A 113 -21.65 2.67 4.87
CA SER A 113 -22.35 3.87 5.36
C SER A 113 -23.14 4.57 4.26
N ILE A 114 -22.64 4.59 3.03
CA ILE A 114 -23.35 5.20 1.89
C ILE A 114 -24.51 4.34 1.40
N LEU A 115 -24.44 3.02 1.55
CA LEU A 115 -25.58 2.12 1.33
C LEU A 115 -26.74 2.38 2.31
N SER A 116 -26.45 2.99 3.48
CA SER A 116 -27.46 3.36 4.48
C SER A 116 -28.01 4.78 4.30
N LEU A 117 -27.51 5.56 3.34
CA LEU A 117 -28.06 6.88 3.03
C LEU A 117 -29.32 6.70 2.18
N GLU A 118 -30.44 7.15 2.74
CA GLU A 118 -31.81 7.03 2.21
C GLU A 118 -31.89 7.21 0.67
N THR A 119 -32.42 6.19 0.02
CA THR A 119 -32.74 6.15 -1.42
C THR A 119 -33.78 7.22 -1.76
N CYS A 120 -33.67 7.83 -2.95
CA CYS A 120 -34.59 8.89 -3.39
C CYS A 120 -36.05 8.42 -3.22
N THR A 121 -36.87 9.22 -2.54
CA THR A 121 -38.28 8.86 -2.34
C THR A 121 -39.01 8.92 -3.69
N PRO A 122 -40.07 8.12 -3.91
CA PRO A 122 -40.80 8.12 -5.18
C PRO A 122 -41.38 9.49 -5.59
N GLN A 123 -41.45 10.46 -4.66
CA GLN A 123 -41.86 11.84 -4.94
C GLN A 123 -40.79 12.66 -5.68
N ASP A 124 -39.50 12.32 -5.56
CA ASP A 124 -38.40 13.02 -6.23
C ASP A 124 -38.24 12.59 -7.69
N LEU A 125 -38.59 11.33 -8.01
CA LEU A 125 -38.60 10.78 -9.38
C LEU A 125 -39.65 11.45 -10.29
N GLN A 126 -40.68 12.06 -9.72
CA GLN A 126 -41.76 12.68 -10.48
C GLN A 126 -41.37 14.05 -11.06
N ARG A 127 -40.22 14.60 -10.65
CA ARG A 127 -39.75 15.95 -11.03
C ARG A 127 -38.48 15.98 -11.87
N SER A 128 -37.69 14.90 -11.86
CA SER A 128 -36.47 14.72 -12.67
C SER A 128 -36.37 13.26 -13.11
N SER A 129 -36.19 13.01 -14.41
CA SER A 129 -36.16 11.66 -14.98
C SER A 129 -34.96 10.82 -14.54
N GLU A 130 -33.96 11.43 -13.91
CA GLU A 130 -32.80 10.75 -13.32
C GLU A 130 -32.51 11.41 -11.96
N CYS A 131 -32.42 10.62 -10.89
CA CYS A 131 -31.96 11.13 -9.60
C CYS A 131 -30.41 11.26 -9.71
N PRO A 132 -29.83 12.47 -9.70
CA PRO A 132 -28.38 12.65 -9.81
C PRO A 132 -27.60 11.99 -8.65
N ARG A 133 -28.32 11.57 -7.60
CA ARG A 133 -27.79 10.83 -6.45
C ARG A 133 -27.39 9.39 -6.81
N ASP A 134 -28.10 8.70 -7.70
CA ASP A 134 -27.78 7.30 -8.02
C ASP A 134 -26.46 7.19 -8.79
N ALA A 135 -26.26 8.06 -9.79
CA ALA A 135 -25.00 8.16 -10.52
C ALA A 135 -23.81 8.54 -9.61
N PHE A 136 -24.06 9.40 -8.61
CA PHE A 136 -23.04 9.78 -7.62
C PHE A 136 -22.70 8.63 -6.66
N VAL A 137 -23.70 7.89 -6.18
CA VAL A 137 -23.49 6.72 -5.31
C VAL A 137 -22.73 5.62 -6.04
N ASP A 138 -23.09 5.35 -7.29
CA ASP A 138 -22.35 4.38 -8.12
C ASP A 138 -20.91 4.82 -8.36
N PHE A 139 -20.68 6.09 -8.73
CA PHE A 139 -19.34 6.63 -8.88
C PHE A 139 -18.52 6.50 -7.59
N PHE A 140 -19.10 6.91 -6.45
CA PHE A 140 -18.45 6.81 -5.15
C PHE A 140 -18.10 5.36 -4.78
N ARG A 141 -19.00 4.41 -5.06
CA ARG A 141 -18.77 2.99 -4.81
C ARG A 141 -17.60 2.44 -5.63
N HIS A 142 -17.53 2.76 -6.91
CA HIS A 142 -16.39 2.38 -7.76
C HIS A 142 -15.09 3.03 -7.28
N TYR A 143 -15.18 4.29 -6.84
CA TYR A 143 -14.06 5.02 -6.29
C TYR A 143 -13.52 4.38 -5.00
N VAL A 144 -14.38 4.04 -4.03
CA VAL A 144 -13.97 3.35 -2.79
C VAL A 144 -13.45 1.94 -3.08
N LEU A 145 -14.05 1.23 -4.02
CA LEU A 145 -13.55 -0.08 -4.46
C LEU A 145 -12.14 0.02 -5.07
N LEU A 146 -11.90 1.04 -5.90
CA LEU A 146 -10.57 1.33 -6.46
C LEU A 146 -9.55 1.59 -5.34
N MET A 147 -9.92 2.40 -4.34
CA MET A 147 -9.09 2.66 -3.15
C MET A 147 -8.77 1.38 -2.37
N GLY A 148 -9.76 0.51 -2.21
CA GLY A 148 -9.60 -0.81 -1.60
C GLY A 148 -8.62 -1.70 -2.37
N ILE A 149 -8.72 -1.75 -3.70
CA ILE A 149 -7.81 -2.54 -4.55
C ILE A 149 -6.36 -2.06 -4.39
N TYR A 150 -6.12 -0.74 -4.44
CA TYR A 150 -4.78 -0.20 -4.22
C TYR A 150 -4.25 -0.48 -2.82
N ALA A 151 -5.11 -0.43 -1.78
CA ALA A 151 -4.71 -0.79 -0.43
C ALA A 151 -4.32 -2.26 -0.31
N VAL A 152 -5.08 -3.18 -0.92
CA VAL A 152 -4.75 -4.62 -0.96
C VAL A 152 -3.42 -4.83 -1.68
N ALA A 153 -3.23 -4.23 -2.86
CA ALA A 153 -1.98 -4.33 -3.61
C ALA A 153 -0.78 -3.84 -2.79
N ALA A 154 -0.95 -2.72 -2.07
CA ALA A 154 0.09 -2.19 -1.19
C ALA A 154 0.43 -3.14 -0.04
N ILE A 155 -0.58 -3.75 0.60
CA ILE A 155 -0.37 -4.75 1.67
C ILE A 155 0.42 -5.95 1.14
N PHE A 156 0.08 -6.45 -0.04
CA PHE A 156 0.82 -7.55 -0.66
C PHE A 156 2.29 -7.18 -0.88
N LEU A 157 2.56 -6.03 -1.50
CA LEU A 157 3.93 -5.56 -1.75
C LEU A 157 4.72 -5.33 -0.45
N GLN A 158 4.13 -4.67 0.54
CA GLN A 158 4.73 -4.44 1.85
C GLN A 158 4.99 -5.74 2.63
N SER A 159 4.14 -6.77 2.43
CA SER A 159 4.36 -8.11 3.00
C SER A 159 5.59 -8.76 2.39
N PHE A 160 5.75 -8.70 1.05
CA PHE A 160 6.95 -9.19 0.39
C PHE A 160 8.22 -8.48 0.87
N LEU A 161 8.18 -7.14 1.00
CA LEU A 161 9.30 -6.36 1.52
C LEU A 161 9.64 -6.74 2.97
N SER A 162 8.62 -6.88 3.83
CA SER A 162 8.81 -7.25 5.24
C SER A 162 9.43 -8.63 5.40
N ILE A 163 8.93 -9.63 4.66
CA ILE A 163 9.46 -11.00 4.71
C ILE A 163 10.92 -11.01 4.21
N SER A 164 11.21 -10.24 3.15
CA SER A 164 12.57 -10.11 2.60
C SER A 164 13.52 -9.47 3.61
N ALA A 165 13.10 -8.38 4.27
CA ALA A 165 13.88 -7.73 5.31
C ALA A 165 14.12 -8.64 6.54
N ILE A 166 13.12 -9.41 6.99
CA ILE A 166 13.26 -10.35 8.11
C ILE A 166 14.29 -11.43 7.80
N LYS A 167 14.23 -12.03 6.59
CA LYS A 167 15.20 -13.07 6.24
C LYS A 167 16.60 -12.50 6.03
N ALA A 168 16.73 -11.32 5.45
CA ALA A 168 18.01 -10.62 5.34
C ALA A 168 18.61 -10.28 6.72
N LEU A 169 17.78 -9.97 7.74
CA LEU A 169 18.24 -9.77 9.13
C LEU A 169 18.67 -11.07 9.81
N ARG A 170 18.04 -12.21 9.49
CA ARG A 170 18.40 -13.51 10.09
C ARG A 170 19.69 -14.09 9.55
N LEU A 171 20.02 -13.80 8.30
CA LEU A 171 21.22 -14.32 7.62
C LEU A 171 22.51 -13.57 7.98
N ASN A 172 22.43 -12.50 8.77
CA ASN A 172 23.45 -11.46 8.85
C ASN A 172 23.74 -10.99 10.28
#